data_AF-A0A531L892-F1
#
_entry.id   AF-A0A531L892-F1
#
_cell.length_a   1.000
_cell.length_b   1.000
_cell.length_c   1.000
_cell.angle_alpha   90.00
_cell.angle_beta   90.00
_cell.angle_gamma   90.00
#
_symmetry.space_group_name_H-M   'P 1'
#
loop_
_entity.id
_entity.type
_entity.pdbx_description
1 polymer ?
#
loop_
_entity_poly.entity_id
_entity_poly.type
_entity_poly.pdbx_seq_one_letter_code
_entity_poly.pdbx_strand_id
1 'polypeptide(L)'
;AGYCLLFGILYWIRLIGFYPGSLWRFDLMPVHWQVAAVTLAVFFPFAAAGLWMLASWGPVIWFICAATETVMHAGFPELFGHRPLIVASHAAVALLYIVFRVMIWMQKRRSRQ
;
A
#
# COMPACT_ATOMS: atom_id res chain seq x y z
N ALA A 1 8.56 2.67 4.59
CA ALA A 1 7.87 3.06 5.85
C ALA A 1 6.97 4.27 5.64
N GLY A 2 7.50 5.47 5.35
CA GLY A 2 6.70 6.70 5.22
C GLY A 2 5.53 6.61 4.23
N TYR A 3 5.75 6.05 3.03
CA TYR A 3 4.69 5.82 2.04
C TYR A 3 3.54 4.96 2.57
N CYS A 4 3.85 3.84 3.24
CA CYS A 4 2.83 3.00 3.85
C CYS A 4 2.07 3.73 4.96
N LEU A 5 2.77 4.49 5.80
CA LEU A 5 2.12 5.24 6.88
C LEU A 5 1.16 6.30 6.32
N LEU A 6 1.56 7.01 5.26
CA LEU A 6 0.69 7.97 4.56
C LEU A 6 -0.60 7.29 4.08
N PHE A 7 -0.49 6.16 3.37
CA PHE A 7 -1.67 5.41 2.90
C PHE A 7 -2.54 4.90 4.06
N GLY A 8 -1.91 4.39 5.13
CA GLY A 8 -2.63 3.99 6.34
C GLY A 8 -3.45 5.14 6.93
N ILE A 9 -2.87 6.33 7.04
CA ILE A 9 -3.57 7.54 7.49
C ILE A 9 -4.71 7.88 6.53
N LEU A 10 -4.51 7.83 5.21
CA LEU A 10 -5.57 8.13 4.24
C LEU A 10 -6.76 7.15 4.35
N TYR A 11 -6.49 5.87 4.61
CA TYR A 11 -7.55 4.89 4.85
C TYR A 11 -8.27 5.13 6.19
N TRP A 12 -7.54 5.53 7.25
CA TRP A 12 -8.18 5.94 8.51
C TRP A 12 -9.04 7.20 8.35
N ILE A 13 -8.54 8.22 7.64
CA ILE A 13 -9.32 9.43 7.28
C ILE A 13 -10.60 9.05 6.53
N ARG A 14 -10.53 8.02 5.66
CA ARG A 14 -11.70 7.46 5.00
C ARG A 14 -12.67 6.82 5.98
N LEU A 15 -12.20 5.96 6.87
CA LEU A 15 -13.06 5.21 7.79
C LEU A 15 -13.77 6.10 8.82
N ILE A 16 -13.13 7.19 9.29
CA ILE A 16 -13.76 8.13 10.22
C ILE A 16 -14.76 9.09 9.54
N GLY A 17 -14.85 9.07 8.21
CA GLY A 17 -15.77 9.92 7.46
C GLY A 17 -15.47 11.40 7.52
N PHE A 18 -14.18 11.75 7.45
CA PHE A 18 -13.73 13.15 7.47
C PHE A 18 -14.30 13.99 6.31
N TYR A 19 -14.46 13.40 5.13
CA TYR A 19 -15.00 14.08 3.94
C TYR A 19 -16.47 13.71 3.68
N PRO A 20 -17.24 14.58 3.02
CA PRO A 20 -18.61 14.26 2.63
C PRO A 20 -18.67 13.19 1.52
N GLY A 21 -19.73 12.39 1.51
CA GLY A 21 -20.03 11.41 0.47
C GLY A 21 -20.27 9.99 1.01
N SER A 22 -20.98 9.17 0.24
CA SER A 22 -21.33 7.79 0.65
C SER A 22 -20.10 6.90 0.85
N LEU A 23 -19.04 7.08 0.05
CA LEU A 23 -17.79 6.34 0.18
C LEU A 23 -16.86 6.83 1.31
N TRP A 24 -17.25 7.87 2.03
CA TRP A 24 -16.53 8.34 3.21
C TRP A 24 -17.27 7.97 4.50
N ARG A 25 -18.56 7.64 4.41
CA ARG A 25 -19.34 7.13 5.53
C ARG A 25 -19.31 5.61 5.56
N PHE A 26 -18.67 5.02 6.56
CA PHE A 26 -18.50 3.56 6.65
C PHE A 26 -19.83 2.81 6.54
N ASP A 27 -20.88 3.32 7.18
CA ASP A 27 -22.24 2.75 7.17
C ASP A 27 -22.93 2.80 5.80
N LEU A 28 -22.58 3.76 4.94
CA LEU A 28 -23.15 3.93 3.60
C LEU A 28 -22.28 3.30 2.50
N MET A 29 -21.05 2.94 2.85
CA MET A 29 -20.08 2.36 1.95
C MET A 29 -20.52 0.95 1.54
N PRO A 30 -20.43 0.56 0.26
CA PRO A 30 -20.76 -0.80 -0.13
C PRO A 30 -19.76 -1.80 0.47
N VAL A 31 -20.21 -3.04 0.71
CA VAL A 31 -19.47 -4.04 1.50
C VAL A 31 -18.06 -4.29 0.97
N HIS A 32 -17.87 -4.32 -0.36
CA HIS A 32 -16.53 -4.51 -0.95
C HIS A 32 -15.54 -3.41 -0.56
N TRP A 33 -16.02 -2.18 -0.44
CA TRP A 33 -15.21 -1.06 0.03
C TRP A 33 -14.99 -1.09 1.54
N GLN A 34 -15.98 -1.51 2.34
CA GLN A 34 -15.82 -1.65 3.79
C GLN A 34 -14.70 -2.64 4.12
N VAL A 35 -14.74 -3.83 3.49
CA VAL A 35 -13.72 -4.87 3.66
C VAL A 35 -12.35 -4.35 3.25
N ALA A 36 -12.22 -3.80 2.03
CA ALA A 36 -10.95 -3.29 1.54
C ALA A 36 -10.38 -2.16 2.42
N ALA A 37 -11.22 -1.20 2.82
CA ALA A 37 -10.79 -0.05 3.59
C ALA A 37 -10.30 -0.44 5.00
N VAL A 38 -11.02 -1.33 5.70
CA VAL A 38 -10.60 -1.79 7.04
C VAL A 38 -9.32 -2.61 6.96
N THR A 39 -9.22 -3.54 6.00
CA THR A 39 -8.00 -4.35 5.82
C THR A 39 -6.79 -3.46 5.54
N LEU A 40 -6.91 -2.53 4.59
CA LEU A 40 -5.79 -1.65 4.20
C LEU A 40 -5.46 -0.64 5.30
N ALA A 41 -6.43 -0.14 6.06
CA ALA A 41 -6.20 0.74 7.20
C ALA A 41 -5.32 0.11 8.28
N VAL A 42 -5.37 -1.21 8.44
CA VAL A 42 -4.53 -1.97 9.40
C VAL A 42 -3.22 -2.40 8.76
N PHE A 43 -3.26 -2.91 7.53
CA PHE A 43 -2.09 -3.50 6.89
C PHE A 43 -1.03 -2.46 6.54
N PHE A 44 -1.43 -1.24 6.16
CA PHE A 44 -0.49 -0.19 5.80
C PHE A 44 0.38 0.28 6.99
N PRO A 45 -0.16 0.62 8.17
CA PRO A 45 0.64 0.88 9.37
C PRO A 45 1.49 -0.31 9.80
N PHE A 46 0.95 -1.54 9.69
CA PHE A 46 1.71 -2.75 10.00
C PHE A 46 2.92 -2.92 9.08
N ALA A 47 2.73 -2.80 7.77
CA ALA A 47 3.82 -2.76 6.78
C ALA A 47 4.81 -1.64 7.06
N ALA A 48 4.33 -0.45 7.43
CA ALA A 48 5.18 0.68 7.78
C ALA A 48 6.12 0.35 8.95
N ALA A 49 5.59 -0.23 10.03
CA ALA A 49 6.35 -0.65 11.21
C ALA A 49 7.37 -1.74 10.86
N GLY A 50 6.97 -2.77 10.11
CA GLY A 50 7.88 -3.84 9.69
C GLY A 50 9.04 -3.34 8.82
N LEU A 51 8.74 -2.45 7.87
CA LEU A 51 9.75 -1.80 7.04
C LEU A 51 10.68 -0.88 7.84
N TRP A 52 10.16 -0.19 8.86
CA TRP A 52 10.95 0.67 9.74
C TRP A 52 11.95 -0.13 10.59
N MET A 53 11.50 -1.26 11.13
CA MET A 53 12.32 -2.16 11.94
C MET A 53 13.24 -3.07 11.11
N LEU A 54 13.25 -2.91 9.78
CA LEU A 54 13.98 -3.78 8.84
C LEU A 54 13.60 -5.27 8.96
N ALA A 55 12.38 -5.56 9.42
CA ALA A 55 11.88 -6.91 9.56
C ALA A 55 11.56 -7.50 8.17
N SER A 56 11.87 -8.78 7.99
CA SER A 56 11.68 -9.49 6.72
C SER A 56 10.22 -9.57 6.26
N TRP A 57 9.27 -9.47 7.18
CA TRP A 57 7.83 -9.48 6.88
C TRP A 57 7.31 -8.14 6.36
N GLY A 58 8.00 -7.01 6.62
CA GLY A 58 7.57 -5.68 6.19
C GLY A 58 7.33 -5.57 4.67
N PRO A 59 8.29 -5.99 3.83
CA PRO A 59 8.10 -6.03 2.38
C PRO A 59 6.96 -6.95 1.92
N VAL A 60 6.74 -8.07 2.62
CA VAL A 60 5.66 -9.01 2.28
C VAL A 60 4.30 -8.37 2.50
N ILE A 61 4.08 -7.73 3.65
CA ILE A 61 2.80 -7.05 3.94
C ILE A 61 2.60 -5.85 3.03
N TRP A 62 3.66 -5.06 2.75
CA TRP A 62 3.57 -3.99 1.76
C TRP A 62 3.14 -4.49 0.39
N PHE A 63 3.70 -5.62 -0.07
CA PHE A 63 3.35 -6.20 -1.36
C PHE A 63 1.87 -6.63 -1.40
N ILE A 64 1.35 -7.20 -0.30
CA ILE A 64 -0.09 -7.52 -0.19
C ILE A 64 -0.95 -6.26 -0.34
N CYS A 65 -0.56 -5.15 0.30
CA CYS A 65 -1.27 -3.87 0.17
C CYS A 65 -1.24 -3.35 -1.28
N ALA A 66 -0.05 -3.33 -1.89
CA ALA A 66 0.16 -2.87 -3.26
C ALA A 66 -0.61 -3.72 -4.27
N ALA A 67 -0.58 -5.05 -4.12
CA ALA A 67 -1.34 -5.98 -4.96
C ALA A 67 -2.86 -5.75 -4.80
N THR A 68 -3.33 -5.56 -3.57
CA THR A 68 -4.74 -5.29 -3.30
C THR A 68 -5.20 -4.00 -3.97
N GLU A 69 -4.51 -2.88 -3.76
CA GLU A 69 -4.87 -1.60 -4.42
C GLU A 69 -4.72 -1.65 -5.95
N THR A 70 -3.76 -2.44 -6.45
CA THR A 70 -3.62 -2.68 -7.90
C THR A 70 -4.82 -3.43 -8.46
N VAL A 71 -5.24 -4.52 -7.81
CA VAL A 71 -6.43 -5.28 -8.20
C VAL A 71 -7.68 -4.41 -8.10
N MET A 72 -7.81 -3.59 -7.06
CA MET A 72 -8.93 -2.65 -6.90
C MET A 72 -9.00 -1.66 -8.07
N HIS A 73 -7.90 -0.94 -8.35
CA HIS A 73 -7.94 0.22 -9.25
C HIS A 73 -7.63 -0.08 -10.71
N ALA A 74 -6.95 -1.19 -11.01
CA ALA A 74 -6.67 -1.64 -12.37
C ALA A 74 -7.49 -2.88 -12.77
N GLY A 75 -7.76 -3.80 -11.84
CA GLY A 75 -8.53 -5.03 -12.11
C GLY A 75 -10.05 -4.83 -12.05
N PHE A 76 -10.54 -4.12 -11.02
CA PHE A 76 -11.96 -3.86 -10.81
C PHE A 76 -12.30 -2.35 -10.72
N PRO A 77 -11.91 -1.53 -11.72
CA PRO A 77 -12.10 -0.08 -11.67
C PRO A 77 -13.58 0.33 -11.56
N GLU A 78 -14.52 -0.47 -12.09
CA GLU A 78 -15.96 -0.21 -11.95
C GLU A 78 -16.46 -0.30 -10.50
N LEU A 79 -15.80 -1.10 -9.65
CA LEU A 79 -16.17 -1.28 -8.24
C LEU A 79 -15.46 -0.29 -7.31
N PHE A 80 -14.18 -0.01 -7.58
CA PHE A 80 -13.31 0.78 -6.68
C PHE A 80 -12.88 2.13 -7.26
N GLY A 81 -13.37 2.49 -8.44
CA GLY A 81 -12.98 3.69 -9.15
C GLY A 81 -11.59 3.57 -9.78
N HIS A 82 -11.45 4.19 -10.95
CA HIS A 82 -10.20 4.20 -11.69
C HIS A 82 -9.21 5.21 -11.09
N ARG A 83 -8.15 4.73 -10.44
CA ARG A 83 -7.11 5.55 -9.80
C ARG A 83 -5.70 5.12 -10.23
N PRO A 84 -5.30 5.40 -11.49
CA PRO A 84 -4.03 4.91 -12.03
C PRO A 84 -2.80 5.46 -11.29
N LEU A 85 -2.92 6.65 -10.69
CA LEU A 85 -1.84 7.25 -9.90
C LEU A 85 -1.45 6.42 -8.67
N ILE A 86 -2.40 5.74 -8.02
CA ILE A 86 -2.12 4.86 -6.88
C ILE A 86 -1.34 3.62 -7.33
N VAL A 87 -1.73 3.05 -8.47
CA VAL A 87 -1.04 1.89 -9.05
C VAL A 87 0.38 2.28 -9.49
N ALA A 88 0.52 3.43 -10.14
CA ALA A 88 1.81 3.97 -10.55
C ALA A 88 2.74 4.25 -9.36
N SER A 89 2.22 4.76 -8.23
CA SER A 89 3.04 5.00 -7.04
C SER A 89 3.54 3.70 -6.40
N HIS A 90 2.73 2.64 -6.37
CA HIS A 90 3.21 1.31 -5.94
C HIS A 90 4.29 0.76 -6.88
N ALA A 91 4.10 0.88 -8.19
CA ALA A 91 5.08 0.44 -9.17
C ALA A 91 6.41 1.21 -9.03
N ALA A 92 6.36 2.51 -8.77
CA ALA A 92 7.55 3.33 -8.52
C ALA A 92 8.29 2.89 -7.25
N VAL A 93 7.57 2.62 -6.16
CA VAL A 93 8.17 2.10 -4.91
C VAL A 93 8.77 0.71 -5.12
N ALA A 94 8.08 -0.17 -5.87
CA ALA A 94 8.58 -1.49 -6.22
C ALA A 94 9.90 -1.41 -7.00
N LEU A 95 9.94 -0.52 -8.00
CA LEU A 95 11.12 -0.29 -8.83
C LEU A 95 12.29 0.20 -7.99
N LEU A 96 12.08 1.23 -7.15
CA LEU A 96 13.11 1.74 -6.24
C LEU A 96 13.63 0.64 -5.31
N TYR A 97 12.74 -0.19 -4.76
CA TYR A 97 13.12 -1.30 -3.91
C TYR A 97 14.00 -2.32 -4.63
N ILE A 98 13.62 -2.73 -5.84
CA ILE A 98 14.40 -3.66 -6.67
C ILE A 98 15.77 -3.07 -6.99
N VAL A 99 15.83 -1.81 -7.42
CA VAL A 99 17.08 -1.11 -7.73
C VAL A 99 18.01 -1.08 -6.52
N PHE A 100 17.51 -0.71 -5.34
CA PHE A 100 18.33 -0.74 -4.11
C PHE A 100 18.83 -2.15 -3.77
N ARG A 101 17.97 -3.17 -3.87
CA ARG A 101 18.34 -4.57 -3.60
C ARG A 101 19.43 -5.06 -4.57
N VAL A 102 19.31 -4.74 -5.85
CA VAL A 102 20.30 -5.08 -6.88
C VAL A 102 21.63 -4.37 -6.61
N MET A 103 21.61 -3.06 -6.32
CA MET A 103 22.82 -2.31 -6.01
C MET A 103 23.55 -2.87 -4.78
N ILE A 104 22.83 -3.17 -3.70
CA ILE A 104 23.42 -3.77 -2.49
C ILE A 104 24.01 -5.16 -2.79
N TRP A 105 23.34 -5.97 -3.62
CA TRP A 105 23.84 -7.26 -4.03
C TRP A 105 25.15 -7.14 -4.85
N MET A 106 25.20 -6.20 -5.80
CA MET A 106 26.40 -5.93 -6.60
C MET A 106 27.56 -5.44 -5.74
N GLN A 107 27.31 -4.56 -4.77
CA GLN A 107 28.34 -4.09 -3.82
C GLN A 107 28.91 -5.25 -2.99
N LYS A 108 28.05 -6.08 -2.40
CA LYS A 108 28.49 -7.26 -1.64
C LYS A 108 29.31 -8.24 -2.48
N ARG A 109 28.99 -8.38 -3.77
CA ARG A 109 29.76 -9.23 -4.69
C ARG A 109 31.15 -8.65 -4.98
N ARG A 110 31.24 -7.32 -5.19
CA ARG A 110 32.52 -6.63 -5.42
C ARG A 110 33.45 -6.63 -4.20
N SER A 111 32.91 -6.51 -2.98
CA SER A 111 33.72 -6.56 -1.75
C SER A 111 34.23 -7.96 -1.37
N ARG A 112 33.76 -9.01 -2.04
CA ARG A 112 34.18 -10.41 -1.83
C ARG A 112 35.21 -10.89 -2.86
N GLN A 113 35.45 -10.11 -3.92
CA GLN A 113 36.54 -10.31 -4.88
C GLN A 113 37.74 -9.49 -4.45
#